data_AF-A0A2N2X3G1-F1
#
_entry.id   AF-A0A2N2X3G1-F1
#
_cell.length_a   1.000
_cell.length_b   1.000
_cell.length_c   1.000
_cell.angle_alpha   90.00
_cell.angle_beta   90.00
_cell.angle_gamma   90.00
#
_symmetry.space_group_name_H-M   'P 1'
#
loop_
_entity.id
_entity.type
_entity.pdbx_description
1 polymer ?
#
loop_
_entity_poly.entity_id
_entity_poly.type
_entity_poly.pdbx_seq_one_letter_code
_entity_poly.pdbx_strand_id
1 'polypeptide(L)'
;MNNRYFYIKWSVFFLLLQGLLSCNKVVLKIDEVPANTPKGTAIYVAGNFNRWDPGDPRFQLDLNTDGTYSIQLPQTLGKVEYKFTRGDWTTVETDRCGNQTENRFFSGRTRDTLNHFIESWNDLDPLNCDSVTIVVMQIPANTPKNDTIRIAGSFNAWNPGHDAAYILKKDETKNWYNVTVPRISWSGNASGLLTYKFIRDDLNEAEADKFGREMEPRILDFRRGDSVFVAIDNWIDLADPNLNLVTFILQSIPENTPAYDHVYLVGNFNNWNPGDKNYRFINNREGLLQLSIPRERYGLSFKITRGSWETEFADACGNKLPNQDYNYDEVDTLFITVESWIDLQKQINPYVCVVLNEIPENTPENSELFLDQFEFFAGEKQPGFAFTQNIQGNYSLRVKRSKLSGGYVITRGNHVTQEVDALGNFVKPRFFQQTCNDTIFLKVIAWNDNFSDKEPLITLNIVSYPDYTPVNDVLYLSGLFNGWNPGDANFTFTKDKRGTYTIQVPLRWLASGFKITRGSWRTGESKVNGNFAPNRYYTGQAKELAIEIKGWEDK
;
A
#
# COMPACT_ATOMS: atom_id res chain seq x y z
N MET A 1 -36.57 11.43 58.23
CA MET A 1 -35.15 11.32 57.87
C MET A 1 -34.71 9.91 58.21
N ASN A 2 -34.40 9.04 57.23
CA ASN A 2 -33.52 7.88 57.44
C ASN A 2 -33.25 7.06 56.16
N ASN A 3 -31.96 6.87 55.90
CA ASN A 3 -31.32 5.63 55.44
C ASN A 3 -31.64 4.98 54.07
N ARG A 4 -32.17 5.71 53.07
CA ARG A 4 -32.16 5.20 51.68
C ARG A 4 -30.90 5.50 50.88
N TYR A 5 -30.06 6.46 51.31
CA TYR A 5 -28.81 6.81 50.61
C TYR A 5 -27.57 6.02 51.08
N PHE A 6 -27.67 5.23 52.16
CA PHE A 6 -26.54 4.48 52.71
C PHE A 6 -26.31 3.14 52.01
N TYR A 7 -27.36 2.43 51.61
CA TYR A 7 -27.24 1.08 51.03
C TYR A 7 -26.75 1.04 49.58
N ILE A 8 -27.03 2.06 48.76
CA ILE A 8 -26.61 2.07 47.35
C ILE A 8 -25.10 2.32 47.19
N LYS A 9 -24.47 3.06 48.12
CA LYS A 9 -23.02 3.28 48.11
C LYS A 9 -22.21 2.04 48.51
N TRP A 10 -22.73 1.19 49.39
CA TRP A 10 -22.05 -0.06 49.78
C TRP A 10 -22.21 -1.17 48.73
N SER A 11 -23.34 -1.24 48.03
CA SER A 11 -23.55 -2.25 46.98
C SER A 11 -22.69 -2.01 45.72
N VAL A 12 -22.44 -0.74 45.34
CA VAL A 12 -21.52 -0.42 44.23
C VAL A 12 -20.06 -0.64 44.65
N PHE A 13 -19.71 -0.39 45.91
CA PHE A 13 -18.36 -0.67 46.42
C PHE A 13 -18.06 -2.17 46.53
N PHE A 14 -19.06 -3.01 46.86
CA PHE A 14 -18.91 -4.47 46.92
C PHE A 14 -18.84 -5.12 45.52
N LEU A 15 -19.52 -4.57 44.51
CA LEU A 15 -19.42 -5.01 43.11
C LEU A 15 -18.15 -4.50 42.40
N LEU A 16 -17.57 -3.36 42.82
CA LEU A 16 -16.25 -2.90 42.37
C LEU A 16 -15.08 -3.64 43.07
N LEU A 17 -15.29 -4.20 44.26
CA LEU A 17 -14.30 -5.05 44.95
C LEU A 17 -14.25 -6.48 44.38
N GLN A 18 -15.36 -6.98 43.82
CA GLN A 18 -15.41 -8.27 43.13
C GLN A 18 -14.72 -8.24 41.74
N GLY A 19 -14.50 -7.05 41.16
CA GLY A 19 -13.76 -6.86 39.91
C GLY A 19 -12.22 -6.79 40.06
N LEU A 20 -11.70 -6.80 41.30
CA LEU A 20 -10.27 -6.67 41.59
C LEU A 20 -9.61 -7.96 42.11
N LEU A 21 -10.32 -9.10 42.09
CA LEU A 21 -9.83 -10.42 42.51
C LEU A 21 -9.82 -11.47 41.38
N SER A 22 -9.66 -11.07 40.11
CA SER A 22 -9.20 -12.03 39.09
C SER A 22 -7.71 -12.32 39.32
N CYS A 23 -7.45 -13.28 40.20
CA CYS A 23 -6.13 -13.79 40.55
C CYS A 23 -5.71 -14.81 39.48
N ASN A 24 -5.11 -14.34 38.38
CA ASN A 24 -4.64 -15.24 37.33
C ASN A 24 -3.32 -15.88 37.78
N LYS A 25 -3.33 -17.20 37.97
CA LYS A 25 -2.14 -18.02 38.21
C LYS A 25 -1.62 -18.55 36.88
N VAL A 26 -0.31 -18.59 36.70
CA VAL A 26 0.31 -19.12 35.47
C VAL A 26 0.39 -20.64 35.56
N VAL A 27 -0.18 -21.31 34.56
CA VAL A 27 -0.07 -22.75 34.35
C VAL A 27 1.05 -22.99 33.35
N LEU A 28 2.06 -23.79 33.70
CA LEU A 28 2.98 -24.36 32.73
C LEU A 28 2.38 -25.68 32.27
N LYS A 29 2.15 -25.84 30.97
CA LYS A 29 1.67 -27.06 30.34
C LYS A 29 2.73 -27.60 29.39
N ILE A 30 3.06 -28.88 29.49
CA ILE A 30 3.88 -29.60 28.53
C ILE A 30 2.95 -30.43 27.65
N ASP A 31 2.86 -30.06 26.38
CA ASP A 31 2.01 -30.74 25.40
C ASP A 31 2.66 -32.05 24.91
N GLU A 32 4.01 -32.12 24.86
CA GLU A 32 4.73 -33.30 24.39
C GLU A 32 6.10 -33.47 25.07
N VAL A 33 6.49 -34.73 25.29
CA VAL A 33 7.82 -35.15 25.74
C VAL A 33 8.42 -36.15 24.75
N PRO A 34 9.76 -36.30 24.68
CA PRO A 34 10.42 -37.18 23.72
C PRO A 34 9.92 -38.63 23.84
N ALA A 35 9.81 -39.36 22.72
CA ALA A 35 9.26 -40.72 22.71
C ALA A 35 10.07 -41.73 23.55
N ASN A 36 11.37 -41.47 23.77
CA ASN A 36 12.24 -42.26 24.63
C ASN A 36 12.17 -41.86 26.12
N THR A 37 11.32 -40.91 26.50
CA THR A 37 11.08 -40.57 27.91
C THR A 37 10.55 -41.80 28.65
N PRO A 38 11.24 -42.28 29.71
CA PRO A 38 10.78 -43.43 30.47
C PRO A 38 9.36 -43.24 31.02
N LYS A 39 8.51 -44.24 30.80
CA LYS A 39 7.09 -44.16 31.19
C LYS A 39 6.96 -44.06 32.71
N GLY A 40 6.10 -43.14 33.17
CA GLY A 40 5.81 -42.94 34.59
C GLY A 40 6.87 -42.15 35.36
N THR A 41 7.89 -41.60 34.69
CA THR A 41 8.85 -40.71 35.32
C THR A 41 8.19 -39.37 35.69
N ALA A 42 8.47 -38.89 36.90
CA ALA A 42 8.04 -37.57 37.34
C ALA A 42 8.81 -36.47 36.60
N ILE A 43 8.09 -35.41 36.21
CA ILE A 43 8.67 -34.21 35.60
C ILE A 43 8.54 -33.08 36.60
N TYR A 44 9.61 -32.33 36.79
CA TYR A 44 9.69 -31.20 37.71
C TYR A 44 9.99 -29.92 36.93
N VAL A 45 9.62 -28.79 37.52
CA VAL A 45 10.09 -27.48 37.06
C VAL A 45 10.99 -26.86 38.13
N ALA A 46 12.21 -26.52 37.73
CA ALA A 46 13.22 -25.88 38.57
C ALA A 46 13.43 -24.44 38.10
N GLY A 47 13.41 -23.47 39.01
CA GLY A 47 13.51 -22.06 38.64
C GLY A 47 13.86 -21.16 39.81
N ASN A 48 13.89 -19.85 39.55
CA ASN A 48 14.17 -18.87 40.60
C ASN A 48 13.17 -18.91 41.77
N PHE A 49 11.94 -19.38 41.55
CA PHE A 49 10.90 -19.52 42.58
C PHE A 49 11.10 -20.69 43.55
N ASN A 50 11.89 -21.71 43.18
CA ASN A 50 12.20 -22.85 44.06
C ASN A 50 13.70 -22.97 44.37
N ARG A 51 14.46 -21.89 44.16
CA ARG A 51 15.93 -21.84 44.33
C ARG A 51 16.67 -22.85 43.44
N TRP A 52 16.14 -23.13 42.24
CA TRP A 52 16.75 -24.04 41.27
C TRP A 52 16.96 -25.46 41.80
N ASP A 53 16.03 -25.94 42.64
CA ASP A 53 15.99 -27.33 43.09
C ASP A 53 15.31 -28.21 42.01
N PRO A 54 16.04 -29.13 41.33
CA PRO A 54 15.52 -29.90 40.21
C PRO A 54 14.60 -31.06 40.60
N GLY A 55 14.47 -31.36 41.89
CA GLY A 55 13.68 -32.49 42.40
C GLY A 55 12.66 -32.11 43.46
N ASP A 56 12.37 -30.81 43.63
CA ASP A 56 11.43 -30.32 44.65
C ASP A 56 10.01 -30.89 44.41
N PRO A 57 9.50 -31.76 45.31
CA PRO A 57 8.19 -32.40 45.12
C PRO A 57 7.01 -31.42 45.05
N ARG A 58 7.20 -30.18 45.54
CA ARG A 58 6.18 -29.12 45.45
C ARG A 58 6.02 -28.56 44.03
N PHE A 59 7.01 -28.81 43.18
CA PHE A 59 7.05 -28.34 41.79
C PHE A 59 7.08 -29.49 40.78
N GLN A 60 6.60 -30.66 41.19
CA GLN A 60 6.30 -31.76 40.28
C GLN A 60 5.05 -31.45 39.46
N LEU A 61 5.10 -31.72 38.15
CA LEU A 61 3.97 -31.55 37.25
C LEU A 61 2.99 -32.73 37.37
N ASP A 62 1.71 -32.41 37.27
CA ASP A 62 0.61 -33.38 37.22
C ASP A 62 0.46 -33.93 35.80
N LEU A 63 0.37 -35.26 35.66
CA LEU A 63 0.03 -35.91 34.39
C LEU A 63 -1.50 -35.88 34.18
N ASN A 64 -1.93 -35.23 33.12
CA ASN A 64 -3.34 -35.08 32.74
C ASN A 64 -3.86 -36.32 32.00
N THR A 65 -5.19 -36.45 31.92
CA THR A 65 -5.86 -37.57 31.24
C THR A 65 -5.62 -37.63 29.72
N ASP A 66 -5.21 -36.53 29.12
CA ASP A 66 -4.87 -36.41 27.69
C ASP A 66 -3.39 -36.74 27.39
N GLY A 67 -2.60 -37.10 28.41
CA GLY A 67 -1.17 -37.42 28.29
C GLY A 67 -0.24 -36.22 28.43
N THR A 68 -0.78 -35.00 28.61
CA THR A 68 0.02 -33.79 28.83
C THR A 68 0.41 -33.63 30.30
N TYR A 69 1.44 -32.82 30.59
CA TYR A 69 1.81 -32.49 31.97
C TYR A 69 1.46 -31.04 32.29
N SER A 70 1.06 -30.73 33.52
CA SER A 70 0.85 -29.33 33.92
C SER A 70 1.15 -29.04 35.38
N ILE A 71 1.58 -27.81 35.66
CA ILE A 71 1.70 -27.28 37.02
C ILE A 71 1.23 -25.84 37.08
N GLN A 72 0.55 -25.49 38.17
CA GLN A 72 0.22 -24.12 38.48
C GLN A 72 1.29 -23.50 39.39
N LEU A 73 2.00 -22.49 38.89
CA LEU A 73 3.02 -21.81 39.68
C LEU A 73 2.39 -20.84 40.70
N PRO A 74 3.03 -20.65 41.87
CA PRO A 74 2.66 -19.57 42.79
C PRO A 74 2.78 -18.20 42.11
N GLN A 75 2.01 -17.22 42.59
CA GLN A 75 2.10 -15.86 42.07
C GLN A 75 3.48 -15.26 42.35
N THR A 76 4.24 -14.98 41.30
CA THR A 76 5.56 -14.33 41.36
C THR A 76 5.50 -12.94 40.75
N LEU A 77 6.09 -11.95 41.42
CA LEU A 77 6.34 -10.63 40.85
C LEU A 77 7.71 -10.64 40.15
N GLY A 78 7.76 -10.23 38.88
CA GLY A 78 9.01 -10.12 38.11
C GLY A 78 9.22 -11.22 37.06
N LYS A 79 10.47 -11.36 36.59
CA LYS A 79 10.90 -12.38 35.62
C LYS A 79 10.97 -13.75 36.32
N VAL A 80 10.27 -14.74 35.79
CA VAL A 80 10.42 -16.14 36.18
C VAL A 80 11.32 -16.82 35.17
N GLU A 81 12.39 -17.43 35.66
CA GLU A 81 13.30 -18.25 34.86
C GLU A 81 13.23 -19.69 35.37
N TYR A 82 13.17 -20.64 34.45
CA TYR A 82 12.98 -22.05 34.79
C TYR A 82 13.49 -23.00 33.70
N LYS A 83 13.63 -24.27 34.09
CA LYS A 83 13.91 -25.42 33.24
C LYS A 83 13.10 -26.62 33.72
N PHE A 84 12.80 -27.55 32.82
CA PHE A 84 12.22 -28.84 33.15
C PHE A 84 13.29 -29.90 33.39
N THR A 85 13.05 -30.78 34.35
CA THR A 85 13.95 -31.87 34.76
C THR A 85 13.14 -33.13 35.09
N ARG A 86 13.82 -34.27 35.22
CA ARG A 86 13.24 -35.52 35.75
C ARG A 86 13.73 -35.85 37.16
N GLY A 87 14.01 -34.82 37.95
CA GLY A 87 14.39 -34.91 39.37
C GLY A 87 15.83 -34.52 39.67
N ASP A 88 16.69 -34.44 38.65
CA ASP A 88 18.11 -34.08 38.79
C ASP A 88 18.60 -33.27 37.58
N TRP A 89 19.65 -32.45 37.75
CA TRP A 89 20.23 -31.65 36.66
C TRP A 89 20.86 -32.50 35.54
N THR A 90 21.30 -33.72 35.83
CA THR A 90 21.75 -34.68 34.81
C THR A 90 20.62 -35.08 33.86
N THR A 91 19.36 -34.91 34.28
CA THR A 91 18.13 -35.22 33.53
C THR A 91 17.39 -33.97 33.04
N VAL A 92 18.09 -32.85 32.91
CA VAL A 92 17.52 -31.58 32.44
C VAL A 92 17.13 -31.65 30.98
N GLU A 93 16.12 -30.87 30.58
CA GLU A 93 15.80 -30.66 29.18
C GLU A 93 16.97 -30.11 28.36
N THR A 94 17.11 -30.59 27.15
CA THR A 94 18.10 -30.15 26.15
C THR A 94 17.40 -29.81 24.84
N ASP A 95 18.15 -29.31 23.87
CA ASP A 95 17.66 -29.31 22.48
C ASP A 95 17.54 -30.76 21.97
N ARG A 96 16.89 -30.95 20.81
CA ARG A 96 16.75 -32.27 20.16
C ARG A 96 18.08 -33.01 19.88
N CYS A 97 19.21 -32.34 20.02
CA CYS A 97 20.56 -32.88 19.79
C CYS A 97 21.31 -33.18 21.09
N GLY A 98 20.67 -33.01 22.25
CA GLY A 98 21.31 -33.22 23.55
C GLY A 98 22.16 -32.05 24.03
N ASN A 99 22.16 -30.90 23.33
CA ASN A 99 22.90 -29.73 23.80
C ASN A 99 22.10 -28.96 24.86
N GLN A 100 22.84 -28.42 25.82
CA GLN A 100 22.28 -27.54 26.85
C GLN A 100 21.62 -26.31 26.23
N THR A 101 20.37 -26.06 26.60
CA THR A 101 19.60 -24.88 26.18
C THR A 101 19.70 -23.75 27.21
N GLU A 102 19.33 -22.53 26.85
CA GLU A 102 19.18 -21.44 27.83
C GLU A 102 17.98 -21.67 28.77
N ASN A 103 17.88 -20.89 29.85
CA ASN A 103 16.72 -20.94 30.75
C ASN A 103 15.47 -20.42 30.03
N ARG A 104 14.35 -21.15 30.17
CA ARG A 104 13.04 -20.64 29.76
C ARG A 104 12.66 -19.48 30.69
N PHE A 105 11.95 -18.47 30.18
CA PHE A 105 11.51 -17.37 31.03
C PHE A 105 10.18 -16.75 30.60
N PHE A 106 9.50 -16.12 31.55
CA PHE A 106 8.37 -15.22 31.31
C PHE A 106 8.40 -14.04 32.29
N SER A 107 7.72 -12.94 31.97
CA SER A 107 7.67 -11.72 32.80
C SER A 107 6.25 -11.15 32.84
N GLY A 108 5.69 -10.93 34.05
CA GLY A 108 4.42 -10.21 34.22
C GLY A 108 3.20 -10.87 33.54
N ARG A 109 2.03 -10.19 33.51
CA ARG A 109 0.71 -10.75 33.11
C ARG A 109 0.64 -11.22 31.65
N THR A 110 1.27 -12.34 31.31
CA THR A 110 1.20 -12.98 29.99
C THR A 110 0.55 -14.35 30.11
N ARG A 111 -0.74 -14.43 29.76
CA ARG A 111 -1.58 -15.64 29.62
C ARG A 111 -1.69 -16.53 30.87
N ASP A 112 -2.85 -17.18 31.00
CA ASP A 112 -3.11 -18.11 32.12
C ASP A 112 -2.36 -19.43 31.95
N THR A 113 -1.96 -19.78 30.72
CA THR A 113 -1.24 -21.04 30.42
C THR A 113 -0.12 -20.81 29.40
N LEU A 114 1.06 -21.36 29.68
CA LEU A 114 2.23 -21.41 28.81
C LEU A 114 2.44 -22.86 28.36
N ASN A 115 2.44 -23.08 27.05
CA ASN A 115 2.60 -24.39 26.45
C ASN A 115 4.07 -24.65 26.11
N HIS A 116 4.52 -25.88 26.33
CA HIS A 116 5.89 -26.32 26.17
C HIS A 116 5.97 -27.67 25.46
N PHE A 117 7.08 -27.85 24.75
CA PHE A 117 7.52 -29.12 24.17
C PHE A 117 8.93 -29.35 24.69
N ILE A 118 9.20 -30.57 25.19
CA ILE A 118 10.55 -30.99 25.58
C ILE A 118 11.12 -31.81 24.42
N GLU A 119 12.25 -31.38 23.87
CA GLU A 119 12.83 -31.98 22.66
C GLU A 119 13.74 -33.17 22.95
N SER A 120 14.51 -33.12 24.03
CA SER A 120 15.31 -34.25 24.54
C SER A 120 15.64 -34.05 26.03
N TRP A 121 16.22 -35.08 26.65
CA TRP A 121 16.75 -35.06 28.00
C TRP A 121 18.27 -35.26 27.96
N ASN A 122 19.00 -34.58 28.82
CA ASN A 122 20.47 -34.60 28.85
C ASN A 122 21.08 -36.00 29.11
N ASP A 123 20.35 -36.89 29.77
CA ASP A 123 20.78 -38.26 30.08
C ASP A 123 20.28 -39.32 29.07
N LEU A 124 19.51 -38.92 28.05
CA LEU A 124 19.03 -39.84 27.02
C LEU A 124 19.70 -39.55 25.67
N ASP A 125 19.86 -40.61 24.87
CA ASP A 125 20.35 -40.45 23.50
C ASP A 125 19.40 -39.53 22.69
N PRO A 126 19.93 -38.51 21.98
CA PRO A 126 19.13 -37.64 21.15
C PRO A 126 18.41 -38.42 20.05
N LEU A 127 17.10 -38.24 19.92
CA LEU A 127 16.32 -38.88 18.86
C LEU A 127 16.55 -38.13 17.52
N ASN A 128 17.21 -38.78 16.56
CA ASN A 128 17.33 -38.36 15.16
C ASN A 128 18.05 -37.01 14.87
N CYS A 129 19.08 -36.64 15.62
CA CYS A 129 19.84 -35.40 15.35
C CYS A 129 20.75 -35.47 14.09
N ASP A 130 21.07 -36.67 13.59
CA ASP A 130 22.12 -36.86 12.57
C ASP A 130 21.64 -36.79 11.12
N SER A 131 20.35 -36.58 10.85
CA SER A 131 19.85 -36.53 9.47
C SER A 131 18.64 -35.62 9.27
N VAL A 132 18.40 -35.22 8.02
CA VAL A 132 17.20 -34.47 7.60
C VAL A 132 16.56 -35.18 6.42
N THR A 133 15.24 -35.28 6.43
CA THR A 133 14.47 -35.81 5.30
C THR A 133 14.07 -34.68 4.36
N ILE A 134 14.40 -34.80 3.09
CA ILE A 134 13.94 -33.87 2.06
C ILE A 134 12.85 -34.58 1.27
N VAL A 135 11.67 -33.96 1.21
CA VAL A 135 10.50 -34.45 0.50
C VAL A 135 10.33 -33.64 -0.78
N VAL A 136 10.43 -34.29 -1.92
CA VAL A 136 10.14 -33.71 -3.23
C VAL A 136 8.70 -34.00 -3.58
N MET A 137 7.87 -32.97 -3.54
CA MET A 137 6.43 -33.06 -3.75
C MET A 137 6.05 -33.21 -5.22
N GLN A 138 6.91 -32.75 -6.13
CA GLN A 138 6.68 -32.74 -7.56
C GLN A 138 8.00 -32.80 -8.33
N ILE A 139 7.98 -33.49 -9.47
CA ILE A 139 9.04 -33.51 -10.47
C ILE A 139 8.48 -33.11 -11.85
N PRO A 140 9.32 -32.68 -12.80
CA PRO A 140 8.87 -32.30 -14.14
C PRO A 140 8.19 -33.46 -14.89
N ALA A 141 7.10 -33.19 -15.61
CA ALA A 141 6.31 -34.23 -16.29
C ALA A 141 7.09 -34.95 -17.41
N ASN A 142 8.10 -34.29 -17.97
CA ASN A 142 9.02 -34.83 -18.98
C ASN A 142 10.21 -35.62 -18.39
N THR A 143 10.26 -35.84 -17.06
CA THR A 143 11.28 -36.71 -16.45
C THR A 143 11.18 -38.13 -17.00
N PRO A 144 12.25 -38.71 -17.59
CA PRO A 144 12.20 -40.05 -18.14
C PRO A 144 11.89 -41.10 -17.07
N LYS A 145 11.02 -42.07 -17.40
CA LYS A 145 10.48 -43.04 -16.42
C LYS A 145 11.53 -43.95 -15.77
N ASN A 146 12.64 -44.20 -16.47
CA ASN A 146 13.69 -45.11 -16.02
C ASN A 146 14.82 -44.37 -15.29
N ASP A 147 14.76 -43.04 -15.22
CA ASP A 147 15.81 -42.26 -14.60
C ASP A 147 15.71 -42.34 -13.09
N THR A 148 16.88 -42.46 -12.48
CA THR A 148 17.01 -42.43 -11.03
C THR A 148 17.34 -41.01 -10.61
N ILE A 149 16.53 -40.42 -9.73
CA ILE A 149 16.81 -39.09 -9.19
C ILE A 149 17.68 -39.22 -7.95
N ARG A 150 18.74 -38.43 -7.88
CA ARG A 150 19.72 -38.40 -6.80
C ARG A 150 19.84 -37.01 -6.22
N ILE A 151 20.41 -36.93 -5.02
CA ILE A 151 20.79 -35.67 -4.39
C ILE A 151 22.31 -35.53 -4.32
N ALA A 152 22.84 -34.45 -4.89
CA ALA A 152 24.25 -34.08 -4.83
C ALA A 152 24.41 -32.85 -3.94
N GLY A 153 25.37 -32.84 -3.02
CA GLY A 153 25.56 -31.70 -2.13
C GLY A 153 26.82 -31.78 -1.29
N SER A 154 26.97 -30.85 -0.35
CA SER A 154 28.15 -30.77 0.51
C SER A 154 28.40 -32.02 1.36
N PHE A 155 27.37 -32.82 1.64
CA PHE A 155 27.47 -34.06 2.44
C PHE A 155 28.02 -35.27 1.67
N ASN A 156 28.02 -35.24 0.33
CA ASN A 156 28.60 -36.29 -0.52
C ASN A 156 29.59 -35.71 -1.53
N ALA A 157 30.23 -34.59 -1.18
CA ALA A 157 31.20 -33.88 -2.02
C ALA A 157 30.72 -33.63 -3.46
N TRP A 158 29.43 -33.31 -3.62
CA TRP A 158 28.77 -33.07 -4.90
C TRP A 158 28.79 -34.26 -5.87
N ASN A 159 29.03 -35.48 -5.38
CA ASN A 159 29.08 -36.69 -6.19
C ASN A 159 28.42 -37.87 -5.46
N PRO A 160 27.11 -38.11 -5.69
CA PRO A 160 26.42 -39.25 -5.07
C PRO A 160 26.82 -40.60 -5.67
N GLY A 161 27.42 -40.63 -6.87
CA GLY A 161 27.69 -41.86 -7.62
C GLY A 161 26.47 -42.79 -7.70
N HIS A 162 26.67 -44.05 -7.36
CA HIS A 162 25.60 -45.07 -7.29
C HIS A 162 25.19 -45.43 -5.86
N ASP A 163 25.52 -44.58 -4.88
CA ASP A 163 25.16 -44.85 -3.48
C ASP A 163 23.64 -44.75 -3.29
N ALA A 164 23.03 -45.85 -2.85
CA ALA A 164 21.61 -45.98 -2.61
C ALA A 164 21.10 -45.04 -1.49
N ALA A 165 21.97 -44.53 -0.62
CA ALA A 165 21.60 -43.56 0.41
C ALA A 165 21.15 -42.21 -0.16
N TYR A 166 21.64 -41.83 -1.35
CA TYR A 166 21.35 -40.53 -1.97
C TYR A 166 20.35 -40.62 -3.13
N ILE A 167 19.74 -41.78 -3.34
CA ILE A 167 18.68 -41.98 -4.32
C ILE A 167 17.33 -41.60 -3.68
N LEU A 168 16.55 -40.80 -4.41
CA LEU A 168 15.20 -40.41 -4.00
C LEU A 168 14.26 -41.61 -4.09
N LYS A 169 13.59 -41.93 -2.97
CA LYS A 169 12.65 -43.03 -2.85
C LYS A 169 11.23 -42.53 -3.07
N LYS A 170 10.50 -43.18 -3.96
CA LYS A 170 9.11 -42.82 -4.26
C LYS A 170 8.15 -43.34 -3.19
N ASP A 171 7.28 -42.48 -2.69
CA ASP A 171 6.13 -42.83 -1.85
C ASP A 171 4.95 -43.24 -2.74
N GLU A 172 4.53 -44.51 -2.65
CA GLU A 172 3.48 -45.10 -3.47
C GLU A 172 2.09 -44.51 -3.22
N THR A 173 1.87 -43.84 -2.08
CA THR A 173 0.55 -43.33 -1.68
C THR A 173 0.28 -41.90 -2.13
N LYS A 174 1.32 -41.07 -2.21
CA LYS A 174 1.20 -39.62 -2.49
C LYS A 174 1.93 -39.17 -3.75
N ASN A 175 2.60 -40.08 -4.45
CA ASN A 175 3.44 -39.79 -5.62
C ASN A 175 4.56 -38.76 -5.34
N TRP A 176 4.98 -38.67 -4.07
CA TRP A 176 6.11 -37.85 -3.62
C TRP A 176 7.39 -38.67 -3.63
N TYR A 177 8.53 -38.00 -3.55
CA TYR A 177 9.82 -38.63 -3.32
C TYR A 177 10.40 -38.15 -1.99
N ASN A 178 11.22 -38.98 -1.35
CA ASN A 178 11.95 -38.59 -0.16
C ASN A 178 13.39 -39.10 -0.20
N VAL A 179 14.29 -38.37 0.44
CA VAL A 179 15.68 -38.79 0.68
C VAL A 179 16.11 -38.26 2.04
N THR A 180 16.83 -39.08 2.81
CA THR A 180 17.33 -38.70 4.12
C THR A 180 18.84 -38.47 4.00
N VAL A 181 19.28 -37.25 4.28
CA VAL A 181 20.70 -36.85 4.15
C VAL A 181 21.33 -36.66 5.52
N PRO A 182 22.59 -37.07 5.72
CA PRO A 182 23.23 -36.96 7.01
C PRO A 182 23.68 -35.52 7.28
N ARG A 183 23.67 -35.12 8.55
CA ARG A 183 24.15 -33.82 9.05
C ARG A 183 25.68 -33.84 9.17
N ILE A 184 26.40 -34.00 8.05
CA ILE A 184 27.87 -34.04 8.04
C ILE A 184 28.43 -32.63 7.82
N SER A 185 29.14 -32.09 8.81
CA SER A 185 30.06 -30.95 8.62
C SER A 185 31.43 -31.49 8.21
N TRP A 186 31.84 -31.26 6.96
CA TRP A 186 33.14 -31.71 6.44
C TRP A 186 34.35 -30.90 6.95
N SER A 187 34.23 -30.10 8.02
CA SER A 187 35.36 -29.25 8.45
C SER A 187 35.41 -28.86 9.93
N GLY A 188 34.60 -29.43 10.81
CA GLY A 188 34.57 -29.01 12.22
C GLY A 188 34.03 -27.58 12.44
N ASN A 189 33.71 -26.86 11.36
CA ASN A 189 32.91 -25.65 11.39
C ASN A 189 31.47 -26.04 11.06
N ALA A 190 30.64 -26.13 12.11
CA ALA A 190 29.20 -26.29 11.99
C ALA A 190 28.58 -24.99 11.48
N SER A 191 28.68 -24.70 10.18
CA SER A 191 27.94 -23.58 9.57
C SER A 191 26.42 -23.77 9.63
N GLY A 192 25.94 -24.97 9.98
CA GLY A 192 24.50 -25.27 10.09
C GLY A 192 23.76 -25.17 8.76
N LEU A 193 24.48 -25.08 7.64
CA LEU A 193 23.93 -24.96 6.29
C LEU A 193 24.56 -26.02 5.38
N LEU A 194 23.76 -26.92 4.81
CA LEU A 194 24.20 -27.78 3.70
C LEU A 194 23.69 -27.20 2.40
N THR A 195 24.47 -27.33 1.33
CA THR A 195 24.08 -26.94 -0.02
C THR A 195 23.87 -28.19 -0.86
N TYR A 196 22.85 -28.20 -1.72
CA TYR A 196 22.52 -29.38 -2.52
C TYR A 196 21.78 -29.02 -3.82
N LYS A 197 21.79 -29.97 -4.77
CA LYS A 197 20.95 -29.99 -5.97
C LYS A 197 20.37 -31.40 -6.17
N PHE A 198 19.22 -31.49 -6.82
CA PHE A 198 18.75 -32.75 -7.40
C PHE A 198 19.33 -32.95 -8.79
N ILE A 199 19.71 -34.19 -9.10
CA ILE A 199 20.30 -34.59 -10.39
C ILE A 199 19.70 -35.91 -10.86
N ARG A 200 19.76 -36.19 -12.16
CA ARG A 200 19.47 -37.52 -12.71
C ARG A 200 20.73 -38.37 -12.78
N ASP A 201 21.74 -37.97 -13.54
CA ASP A 201 23.04 -38.67 -13.59
C ASP A 201 24.18 -37.84 -13.02
N ASP A 202 24.44 -36.67 -13.60
CA ASP A 202 25.48 -35.73 -13.18
C ASP A 202 24.95 -34.29 -13.06
N LEU A 203 25.85 -33.32 -12.83
CA LEU A 203 25.49 -31.91 -12.68
C LEU A 203 25.01 -31.23 -13.98
N ASN A 204 25.25 -31.81 -15.15
CA ASN A 204 24.71 -31.32 -16.42
C ASN A 204 23.23 -31.68 -16.58
N GLU A 205 22.77 -32.71 -15.87
CA GLU A 205 21.37 -33.13 -15.77
C GLU A 205 20.75 -32.73 -14.42
N ALA A 206 21.20 -31.60 -13.86
CA ALA A 206 20.69 -31.07 -12.61
C ALA A 206 19.34 -30.37 -12.77
N GLU A 207 18.69 -30.13 -11.64
CA GLU A 207 17.49 -29.31 -11.57
C GLU A 207 17.70 -27.90 -12.11
N ALA A 208 16.64 -27.37 -12.72
CA ALA A 208 16.55 -26.04 -13.28
C ALA A 208 15.32 -25.31 -12.73
N ASP A 209 15.32 -23.99 -12.88
CA ASP A 209 14.19 -23.15 -12.51
C ASP A 209 13.00 -23.41 -13.45
N LYS A 210 11.85 -22.80 -13.16
CA LYS A 210 10.64 -22.91 -13.99
C LYS A 210 10.84 -22.51 -15.47
N PHE A 211 11.93 -21.82 -15.81
CA PHE A 211 12.28 -21.40 -17.17
C PHE A 211 13.40 -22.24 -17.81
N GLY A 212 13.90 -23.27 -17.12
CA GLY A 212 14.97 -24.13 -17.62
C GLY A 212 16.38 -23.61 -17.42
N ARG A 213 16.57 -22.55 -16.61
CA ARG A 213 17.90 -22.04 -16.28
C ARG A 213 18.51 -22.80 -15.11
N GLU A 214 19.84 -22.91 -15.12
CA GLU A 214 20.56 -23.48 -13.99
C GLU A 214 20.23 -22.72 -12.70
N MET A 215 19.82 -23.49 -11.68
CA MET A 215 19.61 -22.95 -10.34
C MET A 215 20.90 -22.99 -9.53
N GLU A 216 21.05 -22.02 -8.63
CA GLU A 216 22.04 -22.14 -7.56
C GLU A 216 21.70 -23.33 -6.65
N PRO A 217 22.71 -23.95 -6.03
CA PRO A 217 22.51 -24.88 -4.93
C PRO A 217 21.46 -24.41 -3.92
N ARG A 218 20.49 -25.28 -3.63
CA ARG A 218 19.53 -25.09 -2.53
C ARG A 218 20.29 -25.06 -1.22
N ILE A 219 19.85 -24.20 -0.29
CA ILE A 219 20.41 -24.11 1.06
C ILE A 219 19.46 -24.78 2.04
N LEU A 220 19.98 -25.75 2.80
CA LEU A 220 19.28 -26.43 3.87
C LEU A 220 19.69 -25.84 5.22
N ASP A 221 18.77 -25.15 5.91
CA ASP A 221 18.97 -24.68 7.30
C ASP A 221 18.45 -25.72 8.30
N PHE A 222 19.37 -26.33 9.04
CA PHE A 222 19.02 -27.40 9.99
C PHE A 222 18.13 -26.92 11.13
N ARG A 223 18.10 -25.64 11.46
CA ARG A 223 17.34 -25.14 12.62
C ARG A 223 15.82 -25.16 12.40
N ARG A 224 15.34 -25.48 11.19
CA ARG A 224 13.92 -25.35 10.79
C ARG A 224 13.07 -26.63 10.88
N GLY A 225 13.64 -27.77 11.27
CA GLY A 225 12.90 -29.02 11.49
C GLY A 225 13.61 -30.27 10.96
N ASP A 226 12.91 -31.40 10.94
CA ASP A 226 13.42 -32.71 10.50
C ASP A 226 13.05 -33.05 9.05
N SER A 227 12.16 -32.26 8.45
CA SER A 227 11.71 -32.42 7.08
C SER A 227 11.63 -31.09 6.32
N VAL A 228 12.07 -31.10 5.07
CA VAL A 228 11.97 -29.96 4.14
C VAL A 228 11.23 -30.39 2.90
N PHE A 229 10.27 -29.58 2.47
CA PHE A 229 9.43 -29.85 1.31
C PHE A 229 9.84 -28.96 0.15
N VAL A 230 10.05 -29.55 -1.02
CA VAL A 230 10.51 -28.86 -2.23
C VAL A 230 9.80 -29.40 -3.47
N ALA A 231 9.90 -28.67 -4.58
CA ALA A 231 9.50 -29.12 -5.91
C ALA A 231 10.67 -28.91 -6.88
N ILE A 232 10.78 -29.78 -7.89
CA ILE A 232 11.71 -29.65 -9.01
C ILE A 232 10.89 -29.16 -10.21
N ASP A 233 11.18 -27.95 -10.69
CA ASP A 233 10.39 -27.31 -11.75
C ASP A 233 10.79 -27.79 -13.15
N ASN A 234 12.10 -27.92 -13.42
CA ASN A 234 12.65 -28.48 -14.67
C ASN A 234 13.98 -29.21 -14.44
N TRP A 235 14.49 -29.83 -15.51
CA TRP A 235 15.88 -30.28 -15.64
C TRP A 235 16.61 -29.41 -16.67
N ILE A 236 17.87 -29.06 -16.43
CA ILE A 236 18.66 -28.17 -17.31
C ILE A 236 18.67 -28.66 -18.75
N ASP A 237 18.78 -29.97 -18.97
CA ASP A 237 18.94 -30.59 -20.27
C ASP A 237 17.59 -30.98 -20.95
N LEU A 238 16.49 -31.03 -20.19
CA LEU A 238 15.16 -31.40 -20.72
C LEU A 238 14.18 -30.23 -20.81
N ALA A 239 14.52 -29.06 -20.28
CA ALA A 239 13.67 -27.89 -20.34
C ALA A 239 13.42 -27.44 -21.79
N ASP A 240 12.19 -27.01 -22.09
CA ASP A 240 11.89 -26.39 -23.38
C ASP A 240 12.68 -25.07 -23.52
N PRO A 241 13.57 -24.94 -24.52
CA PRO A 241 14.39 -23.74 -24.69
C PRO A 241 13.57 -22.45 -24.82
N ASN A 242 12.30 -22.54 -25.28
CA ASN A 242 11.44 -21.37 -25.43
C ASN A 242 10.94 -20.81 -24.10
N LEU A 243 10.95 -21.59 -23.01
CA LEU A 243 10.60 -21.09 -21.67
C LEU A 243 11.60 -20.05 -21.17
N ASN A 244 12.84 -20.13 -21.67
CA ASN A 244 13.92 -19.21 -21.31
C ASN A 244 13.95 -17.93 -22.17
N LEU A 245 12.89 -17.64 -22.94
CA LEU A 245 12.84 -16.45 -23.79
C LEU A 245 11.82 -15.42 -23.27
N VAL A 246 12.15 -14.14 -23.43
CA VAL A 246 11.18 -13.04 -23.40
C VAL A 246 11.03 -12.50 -24.81
N THR A 247 9.79 -12.43 -25.29
CA THR A 247 9.46 -11.91 -26.61
C THR A 247 9.01 -10.46 -26.53
N PHE A 248 9.65 -9.60 -27.30
CA PHE A 248 9.28 -8.21 -27.50
C PHE A 248 8.48 -8.10 -28.79
N ILE A 249 7.35 -7.41 -28.75
CA ILE A 249 6.52 -7.09 -29.90
C ILE A 249 6.29 -5.58 -29.91
N LEU A 250 6.73 -4.91 -30.98
CA LEU A 250 6.42 -3.50 -31.17
C LEU A 250 5.03 -3.38 -31.78
N GLN A 251 4.07 -2.92 -30.98
CA GLN A 251 2.68 -2.74 -31.41
C GLN A 251 2.55 -1.65 -32.47
N SER A 252 3.33 -0.58 -32.32
CA SER A 252 3.45 0.48 -33.31
C SER A 252 4.77 1.23 -33.17
N ILE A 253 5.22 1.79 -34.30
CA ILE A 253 6.31 2.77 -34.37
C ILE A 253 5.80 4.04 -35.06
N PRO A 254 6.41 5.22 -34.83
CA PRO A 254 5.95 6.48 -35.41
C PRO A 254 5.96 6.46 -36.94
N GLU A 255 4.98 7.06 -37.60
CA GLU A 255 4.89 7.11 -39.08
C GLU A 255 6.08 7.83 -39.73
N ASN A 256 6.69 8.78 -39.02
CA ASN A 256 7.89 9.48 -39.49
C ASN A 256 9.19 8.68 -39.29
N THR A 257 9.11 7.42 -38.85
CA THR A 257 10.28 6.52 -38.79
C THR A 257 10.82 6.27 -40.20
N PRO A 258 12.11 6.56 -40.48
CA PRO A 258 12.70 6.34 -41.79
C PRO A 258 12.60 4.86 -42.20
N ALA A 259 12.06 4.64 -43.40
CA ALA A 259 11.68 3.30 -43.87
C ALA A 259 12.83 2.28 -43.96
N TYR A 260 14.08 2.76 -44.07
CA TYR A 260 15.27 1.91 -44.19
C TYR A 260 16.00 1.66 -42.88
N ASP A 261 15.59 2.34 -41.81
CA ASP A 261 16.25 2.18 -40.52
C ASP A 261 15.90 0.84 -39.90
N HIS A 262 16.86 0.31 -39.15
CA HIS A 262 16.67 -0.92 -38.39
C HIS A 262 16.38 -0.55 -36.96
N VAL A 263 15.43 -1.23 -36.33
CA VAL A 263 15.09 -1.04 -34.93
C VAL A 263 15.80 -2.10 -34.10
N TYR A 264 16.37 -1.69 -32.98
CA TYR A 264 17.16 -2.54 -32.09
C TYR A 264 16.63 -2.45 -30.66
N LEU A 265 16.72 -3.58 -29.96
CA LEU A 265 16.59 -3.63 -28.52
C LEU A 265 17.99 -3.47 -27.91
N VAL A 266 18.11 -2.63 -26.88
CA VAL A 266 19.38 -2.39 -26.19
C VAL A 266 19.16 -2.41 -24.69
N GLY A 267 20.06 -2.99 -23.92
CA GLY A 267 19.88 -3.10 -22.47
C GLY A 267 21.09 -3.72 -21.76
N ASN A 268 20.86 -4.16 -20.53
CA ASN A 268 21.89 -4.83 -19.73
C ASN A 268 22.45 -6.09 -20.41
N PHE A 269 21.61 -6.86 -21.12
CA PHE A 269 21.98 -8.11 -21.79
C PHE A 269 22.92 -7.96 -23.01
N ASN A 270 23.12 -6.74 -23.51
CA ASN A 270 24.01 -6.48 -24.64
C ASN A 270 25.04 -5.38 -24.34
N ASN A 271 25.35 -5.16 -23.06
CA ASN A 271 26.25 -4.11 -22.59
C ASN A 271 25.89 -2.71 -23.11
N TRP A 272 24.59 -2.43 -23.24
CA TRP A 272 24.09 -1.14 -23.71
C TRP A 272 24.64 -0.73 -25.10
N ASN A 273 24.83 -1.69 -26.01
CA ASN A 273 25.22 -1.43 -27.39
C ASN A 273 23.98 -1.13 -28.27
N PRO A 274 23.73 0.12 -28.69
CA PRO A 274 22.47 0.53 -29.33
C PRO A 274 22.31 0.07 -30.79
N GLY A 275 23.35 -0.53 -31.39
CA GLY A 275 23.34 -1.00 -32.79
C GLY A 275 23.73 -2.46 -32.94
N ASP A 276 23.62 -3.26 -31.88
CA ASP A 276 23.97 -4.67 -31.92
C ASP A 276 23.01 -5.46 -32.84
N LYS A 277 23.56 -6.01 -33.93
CA LYS A 277 22.80 -6.73 -34.96
C LYS A 277 22.12 -7.99 -34.43
N ASN A 278 22.59 -8.57 -33.33
CA ASN A 278 21.95 -9.72 -32.70
C ASN A 278 20.62 -9.38 -32.02
N TYR A 279 20.40 -8.10 -31.71
CA TYR A 279 19.20 -7.58 -31.05
C TYR A 279 18.37 -6.70 -31.97
N ARG A 280 18.48 -6.94 -33.28
CA ARG A 280 17.66 -6.28 -34.30
C ARG A 280 16.27 -6.92 -34.35
N PHE A 281 15.23 -6.10 -34.30
CA PHE A 281 13.87 -6.56 -34.51
C PHE A 281 13.65 -7.03 -35.96
N ILE A 282 12.82 -8.08 -36.11
CA ILE A 282 12.43 -8.66 -37.39
C ILE A 282 10.91 -8.71 -37.52
N ASN A 283 10.38 -8.65 -38.74
CA ASN A 283 8.93 -8.76 -38.94
C ASN A 283 8.45 -10.18 -38.64
N ASN A 284 7.37 -10.29 -37.86
CA ASN A 284 6.64 -11.52 -37.64
C ASN A 284 5.66 -11.80 -38.80
N ARG A 285 4.87 -12.88 -38.68
CA ARG A 285 3.89 -13.29 -39.72
C ARG A 285 2.76 -12.27 -39.95
N GLU A 286 2.51 -11.40 -38.98
CA GLU A 286 1.49 -10.36 -39.01
C GLU A 286 2.07 -9.00 -39.46
N GLY A 287 3.37 -8.94 -39.73
CA GLY A 287 4.08 -7.72 -40.13
C GLY A 287 4.50 -6.80 -38.97
N LEU A 288 4.35 -7.24 -37.72
CA LEU A 288 4.83 -6.51 -36.54
C LEU A 288 6.31 -6.82 -36.27
N LEU A 289 7.06 -5.85 -35.78
CA LEU A 289 8.46 -6.03 -35.37
C LEU A 289 8.51 -6.84 -34.07
N GLN A 290 9.22 -7.98 -34.09
CA GLN A 290 9.45 -8.84 -32.94
C GLN A 290 10.92 -9.20 -32.73
N LEU A 291 11.27 -9.51 -31.48
CA LEU A 291 12.57 -10.05 -31.08
C LEU A 291 12.39 -10.90 -29.82
N SER A 292 13.05 -12.06 -29.73
CA SER A 292 13.12 -12.84 -28.49
C SER A 292 14.54 -12.84 -27.96
N ILE A 293 14.70 -12.61 -26.65
CA ILE A 293 16.00 -12.68 -25.96
C ILE A 293 15.96 -13.67 -24.81
N PRO A 294 17.08 -14.31 -24.45
CA PRO A 294 17.16 -15.14 -23.25
C PRO A 294 16.86 -14.37 -21.96
N ARG A 295 16.26 -15.04 -20.96
CA ARG A 295 16.06 -14.47 -19.63
C ARG A 295 17.39 -14.39 -18.89
N GLU A 296 17.71 -13.22 -18.34
CA GLU A 296 18.87 -13.07 -17.46
C GLU A 296 18.48 -13.21 -15.99
N ARG A 297 19.47 -13.55 -15.15
CA ARG A 297 19.28 -13.72 -13.70
C ARG A 297 18.89 -12.41 -13.01
N TYR A 298 19.35 -11.28 -13.53
CA TYR A 298 19.06 -9.95 -12.99
C TYR A 298 17.91 -9.33 -13.78
N GLY A 299 17.18 -8.39 -13.17
CA GLY A 299 16.06 -7.70 -13.83
C GLY A 299 16.42 -7.18 -15.23
N LEU A 300 15.42 -7.12 -16.09
CA LEU A 300 15.54 -6.61 -17.45
C LEU A 300 15.50 -5.08 -17.43
N SER A 301 16.55 -4.42 -17.90
CA SER A 301 16.57 -2.96 -18.11
C SER A 301 16.90 -2.68 -19.56
N PHE A 302 15.99 -2.05 -20.30
CA PHE A 302 16.17 -1.84 -21.74
C PHE A 302 15.67 -0.49 -22.25
N LYS A 303 16.05 -0.21 -23.50
CA LYS A 303 15.57 0.86 -24.38
C LYS A 303 15.43 0.32 -25.81
N ILE A 304 14.82 1.11 -26.67
CA ILE A 304 14.72 0.83 -28.11
C ILE A 304 15.39 1.96 -28.88
N THR A 305 16.14 1.62 -29.92
CA THR A 305 16.91 2.57 -30.74
C THR A 305 16.78 2.24 -32.23
N ARG A 306 17.23 3.17 -33.09
CA ARG A 306 17.46 2.90 -34.52
C ARG A 306 18.93 2.72 -34.88
N GLY A 307 19.75 2.27 -33.92
CA GLY A 307 21.16 1.94 -34.12
C GLY A 307 22.14 2.83 -33.34
N SER A 308 21.66 3.92 -32.72
CA SER A 308 22.48 4.83 -31.92
C SER A 308 21.68 5.47 -30.77
N TRP A 309 22.35 6.13 -29.83
CA TRP A 309 21.70 6.79 -28.70
C TRP A 309 20.95 8.06 -29.08
N GLU A 310 21.35 8.71 -30.17
CA GLU A 310 20.67 9.87 -30.74
C GLU A 310 19.30 9.49 -31.31
N THR A 311 19.10 8.21 -31.64
CA THR A 311 17.88 7.66 -32.22
C THR A 311 17.10 6.78 -31.25
N GLU A 312 17.29 6.96 -29.93
CA GLU A 312 16.51 6.24 -28.94
C GLU A 312 15.04 6.69 -28.94
N PHE A 313 14.15 5.78 -28.55
CA PHE A 313 12.75 6.10 -28.35
C PHE A 313 12.52 7.09 -27.22
N ALA A 314 11.46 7.85 -27.37
CA ALA A 314 11.06 8.94 -26.49
C ALA A 314 9.57 8.83 -26.15
N ASP A 315 9.13 9.63 -25.17
CA ASP A 315 7.70 9.82 -24.92
C ASP A 315 7.04 10.48 -26.16
N ALA A 316 5.70 10.58 -26.19
CA ALA A 316 4.96 11.27 -27.25
C ALA A 316 5.41 12.73 -27.50
N CYS A 317 6.15 13.32 -26.56
CA CYS A 317 6.71 14.66 -26.65
C CYS A 317 8.12 14.69 -27.26
N GLY A 318 8.75 13.55 -27.47
CA GLY A 318 10.13 13.49 -27.92
C GLY A 318 11.15 13.71 -26.79
N ASN A 319 10.73 13.69 -25.52
CA ASN A 319 11.64 13.70 -24.38
C ASN A 319 12.21 12.31 -24.13
N LYS A 320 13.46 12.29 -23.66
CA LYS A 320 14.14 11.05 -23.26
C LYS A 320 13.37 10.35 -22.14
N LEU A 321 13.00 9.10 -22.39
CA LEU A 321 12.41 8.21 -21.39
C LEU A 321 13.49 7.71 -20.42
N PRO A 322 13.14 7.39 -19.16
CA PRO A 322 13.98 6.54 -18.33
C PRO A 322 14.14 5.15 -18.96
N ASN A 323 15.06 4.35 -18.40
CA ASN A 323 15.15 2.93 -18.76
C ASN A 323 13.81 2.25 -18.47
N GLN A 324 13.50 1.23 -19.27
CA GLN A 324 12.34 0.38 -19.05
C GLN A 324 12.80 -0.84 -18.26
N ASP A 325 12.39 -0.88 -17.00
CA ASP A 325 12.80 -1.90 -16.04
C ASP A 325 11.66 -2.90 -15.81
N TYR A 326 11.94 -4.19 -15.97
CA TYR A 326 10.99 -5.28 -15.78
C TYR A 326 11.64 -6.44 -15.01
N ASN A 327 10.83 -7.17 -14.27
CA ASN A 327 11.24 -8.45 -13.72
C ASN A 327 11.01 -9.54 -14.77
N TYR A 328 12.07 -10.26 -15.16
CA TYR A 328 11.94 -11.38 -16.09
C TYR A 328 10.88 -12.38 -15.59
N ASP A 329 10.82 -12.68 -14.30
CA ASP A 329 9.97 -13.74 -13.77
C ASP A 329 8.45 -13.48 -13.88
N GLU A 330 8.06 -12.26 -14.24
CA GLU A 330 6.67 -11.77 -14.33
C GLU A 330 6.16 -11.63 -15.76
N VAL A 331 7.02 -11.72 -16.78
CA VAL A 331 6.65 -11.46 -18.18
C VAL A 331 7.21 -12.52 -19.13
N ASP A 332 6.36 -13.00 -20.04
CA ASP A 332 6.75 -13.82 -21.19
C ASP A 332 6.84 -12.99 -22.47
N THR A 333 5.89 -12.08 -22.67
CA THR A 333 5.83 -11.19 -23.83
C THR A 333 5.65 -9.74 -23.40
N LEU A 334 6.49 -8.85 -23.93
CA LEU A 334 6.41 -7.40 -23.76
C LEU A 334 5.88 -6.74 -25.04
N PHE A 335 4.71 -6.12 -24.92
CA PHE A 335 4.12 -5.33 -25.98
C PHE A 335 4.52 -3.86 -25.78
N ILE A 336 5.25 -3.31 -26.75
CA ILE A 336 5.82 -1.96 -26.64
C ILE A 336 5.27 -1.06 -27.74
N THR A 337 4.88 0.14 -27.36
CA THR A 337 4.53 1.23 -28.29
C THR A 337 5.67 2.23 -28.31
N VAL A 338 6.24 2.48 -29.48
CA VAL A 338 7.21 3.57 -29.67
C VAL A 338 6.43 4.81 -30.10
N GLU A 339 6.32 5.80 -29.22
CA GLU A 339 5.51 7.01 -29.48
C GLU A 339 6.28 8.07 -30.29
N SER A 340 7.59 8.21 -30.06
CA SER A 340 8.46 9.13 -30.80
C SER A 340 9.92 8.67 -30.73
N TRP A 341 10.80 9.34 -31.49
CA TRP A 341 12.26 9.23 -31.41
C TRP A 341 12.86 10.55 -30.94
N ILE A 342 14.01 10.51 -30.25
CA ILE A 342 14.71 11.72 -29.76
C ILE A 342 15.18 12.64 -30.89
N ASP A 343 15.61 12.10 -32.02
CA ASP A 343 16.09 12.87 -33.17
C ASP A 343 14.97 13.31 -34.11
N LEU A 344 13.81 12.63 -34.07
CA LEU A 344 12.66 12.93 -34.92
C LEU A 344 11.53 13.60 -34.14
N GLN A 345 11.88 14.41 -33.13
CA GLN A 345 10.92 15.11 -32.28
C GLN A 345 9.79 15.69 -33.11
N LYS A 346 8.57 15.27 -32.77
CA LYS A 346 7.36 15.97 -33.20
C LYS A 346 7.53 17.40 -32.68
N GLN A 347 7.66 18.39 -33.56
CA GLN A 347 7.79 19.79 -33.12
C GLN A 347 6.59 20.13 -32.25
N ILE A 348 6.79 20.18 -30.92
CA ILE A 348 5.72 20.52 -30.00
C ILE A 348 5.32 21.95 -30.29
N ASN A 349 4.04 22.18 -30.59
CA ASN A 349 3.55 23.53 -30.79
C ASN A 349 3.84 24.34 -29.51
N PRO A 350 4.57 25.47 -29.57
CA PRO A 350 4.86 26.26 -28.36
C PRO A 350 3.61 26.89 -27.76
N TYR A 351 2.47 26.80 -28.47
CA TYR A 351 1.16 27.19 -28.01
C TYR A 351 0.26 25.99 -27.77
N VAL A 352 -0.62 26.12 -26.79
CA VAL A 352 -1.73 25.20 -26.52
C VAL A 352 -3.04 25.98 -26.61
N CYS A 353 -4.09 25.33 -27.09
CA CYS A 353 -5.45 25.85 -27.11
C CYS A 353 -6.21 25.32 -25.90
N VAL A 354 -6.61 26.19 -24.98
CA VAL A 354 -7.52 25.82 -23.88
C VAL A 354 -8.94 26.09 -24.34
N VAL A 355 -9.80 25.09 -24.31
CA VAL A 355 -11.20 25.18 -24.75
C VAL A 355 -12.09 24.93 -23.54
N LEU A 356 -13.04 25.84 -23.29
CA LEU A 356 -14.10 25.57 -22.34
C LEU A 356 -15.19 24.79 -23.08
N ASN A 357 -15.24 23.48 -22.89
CA ASN A 357 -16.19 22.62 -23.60
C ASN A 357 -17.56 22.54 -22.91
N GLU A 358 -17.63 22.97 -21.65
CA GLU A 358 -18.90 23.07 -20.93
C GLU A 358 -18.83 24.23 -19.93
N ILE A 359 -19.82 25.12 -20.02
CA ILE A 359 -20.03 26.26 -19.12
C ILE A 359 -21.47 26.28 -18.62
N PRO A 360 -21.77 26.89 -17.46
CA PRO A 360 -23.13 26.95 -16.93
C PRO A 360 -24.09 27.67 -17.89
N GLU A 361 -25.30 27.14 -18.08
CA GLU A 361 -26.34 27.76 -18.94
C GLU A 361 -26.67 29.19 -18.52
N ASN A 362 -26.56 29.50 -17.23
CA ASN A 362 -26.82 30.83 -16.67
C ASN A 362 -25.64 31.79 -16.81
N THR A 363 -24.54 31.41 -17.49
CA THR A 363 -23.42 32.33 -17.75
C THR A 363 -23.92 33.57 -18.51
N PRO A 364 -23.74 34.81 -17.99
CA PRO A 364 -24.32 35.98 -18.63
C PRO A 364 -23.80 36.21 -20.05
N GLU A 365 -24.66 36.68 -20.94
CA GLU A 365 -24.26 37.00 -22.32
C GLU A 365 -23.12 38.02 -22.32
N ASN A 366 -22.16 37.84 -23.23
CA ASN A 366 -20.96 38.68 -23.37
C ASN A 366 -20.01 38.68 -22.15
N SER A 367 -20.08 37.64 -21.30
CA SER A 367 -19.12 37.47 -20.21
C SER A 367 -17.70 37.33 -20.74
N GLU A 368 -16.80 38.21 -20.30
CA GLU A 368 -15.36 38.04 -20.47
C GLU A 368 -14.85 36.96 -19.51
N LEU A 369 -14.39 35.83 -20.07
CA LEU A 369 -13.83 34.72 -19.30
C LEU A 369 -12.30 34.76 -19.36
N PHE A 370 -11.64 34.44 -18.25
CA PHE A 370 -10.19 34.44 -18.14
C PHE A 370 -9.68 33.14 -17.51
N LEU A 371 -8.48 32.74 -17.91
CA LEU A 371 -7.70 31.71 -17.22
C LEU A 371 -6.77 32.42 -16.22
N ASP A 372 -7.23 32.56 -14.98
CA ASP A 372 -6.58 33.39 -13.97
C ASP A 372 -5.61 32.59 -13.10
N GLN A 373 -4.45 33.16 -12.78
CA GLN A 373 -3.44 32.49 -11.95
C GLN A 373 -3.82 32.65 -10.48
N PHE A 374 -3.90 31.53 -9.75
CA PHE A 374 -4.30 31.51 -8.34
C PHE A 374 -3.39 32.32 -7.40
N GLU A 375 -2.13 32.55 -7.79
CA GLU A 375 -1.18 33.35 -6.99
C GLU A 375 -1.38 34.87 -7.12
N PHE A 376 -2.33 35.34 -7.94
CA PHE A 376 -2.63 36.76 -8.06
C PHE A 376 -3.70 37.20 -7.06
N PHE A 377 -3.35 38.20 -6.25
CA PHE A 377 -4.27 38.82 -5.30
C PHE A 377 -5.39 39.56 -6.05
N ALA A 378 -6.59 39.57 -5.47
CA ALA A 378 -7.80 40.13 -6.07
C ALA A 378 -7.60 41.55 -6.64
N GLY A 379 -7.89 41.74 -7.93
CA GLY A 379 -8.08 43.07 -8.53
C GLY A 379 -7.42 43.32 -9.89
N GLU A 380 -6.45 42.52 -10.33
CA GLU A 380 -5.75 42.75 -11.60
C GLU A 380 -6.20 41.77 -12.70
N LYS A 381 -6.74 42.32 -13.81
CA LYS A 381 -7.00 41.53 -15.03
C LYS A 381 -5.66 41.16 -15.66
N GLN A 382 -5.46 39.89 -16.03
CA GLN A 382 -4.36 39.49 -16.91
C GLN A 382 -4.82 39.43 -18.37
N PRO A 383 -4.65 40.49 -19.19
CA PRO A 383 -5.18 40.55 -20.56
C PRO A 383 -4.64 39.46 -21.50
N GLY A 384 -3.54 38.79 -21.14
CA GLY A 384 -2.95 37.69 -21.91
C GLY A 384 -3.65 36.32 -21.78
N PHE A 385 -4.67 36.21 -20.92
CA PHE A 385 -5.37 34.96 -20.61
C PHE A 385 -6.89 35.02 -20.84
N ALA A 386 -7.36 36.00 -21.62
CA ALA A 386 -8.77 36.13 -21.98
C ALA A 386 -9.18 35.07 -23.01
N PHE A 387 -10.29 34.37 -22.75
CA PHE A 387 -10.90 33.49 -23.73
C PHE A 387 -11.62 34.30 -24.81
N THR A 388 -11.50 33.86 -26.06
CA THR A 388 -12.27 34.38 -27.18
C THR A 388 -13.46 33.46 -27.45
N GLN A 389 -14.66 34.05 -27.51
CA GLN A 389 -15.86 33.34 -27.90
C GLN A 389 -16.01 33.33 -29.43
N ASN A 390 -16.27 32.17 -30.02
CA ASN A 390 -16.55 32.06 -31.45
C ASN A 390 -18.04 32.33 -31.75
N ILE A 391 -18.41 32.42 -33.04
CA ILE A 391 -19.79 32.67 -33.50
C ILE A 391 -20.81 31.60 -33.07
N GLN A 392 -20.35 30.44 -32.60
CA GLN A 392 -21.18 29.34 -32.10
C GLN A 392 -21.29 29.35 -30.57
N GLY A 393 -20.67 30.32 -29.89
CA GLY A 393 -20.72 30.47 -28.44
C GLY A 393 -19.61 29.75 -27.67
N ASN A 394 -18.70 29.02 -28.35
CA ASN A 394 -17.62 28.27 -27.70
C ASN A 394 -16.45 29.19 -27.32
N TYR A 395 -15.90 29.01 -26.12
CA TYR A 395 -14.77 29.78 -25.60
C TYR A 395 -13.45 29.05 -25.81
N SER A 396 -12.45 29.73 -26.36
CA SER A 396 -11.10 29.20 -26.54
C SER A 396 -10.02 30.24 -26.26
N LEU A 397 -8.89 29.80 -25.72
CA LEU A 397 -7.73 30.61 -25.40
C LEU A 397 -6.49 29.95 -25.98
N ARG A 398 -5.76 30.65 -26.86
CA ARG A 398 -4.45 30.21 -27.33
C ARG A 398 -3.36 30.84 -26.46
N VAL A 399 -2.61 30.01 -25.74
CA VAL A 399 -1.60 30.46 -24.77
C VAL A 399 -0.27 29.75 -24.99
N LYS A 400 0.84 30.44 -24.72
CA LYS A 400 2.17 29.81 -24.77
C LYS A 400 2.30 28.80 -23.63
N ARG A 401 2.77 27.58 -23.92
CA ARG A 401 2.97 26.52 -22.90
C ARG A 401 3.86 26.98 -21.74
N SER A 402 4.90 27.77 -22.04
CA SER A 402 5.80 28.35 -21.03
C SER A 402 5.14 29.37 -20.09
N LYS A 403 3.94 29.84 -20.42
CA LYS A 403 3.13 30.73 -19.57
C LYS A 403 2.12 29.98 -18.71
N LEU A 404 2.03 28.65 -18.81
CA LEU A 404 1.17 27.79 -18.00
C LEU A 404 1.91 27.20 -16.78
N SER A 405 2.79 27.97 -16.16
CA SER A 405 3.45 27.60 -14.90
C SER A 405 2.62 28.08 -13.72
N GLY A 406 2.06 27.15 -12.94
CA GLY A 406 1.32 27.46 -11.71
C GLY A 406 -0.09 26.86 -11.70
N GLY A 407 -0.86 27.24 -10.68
CA GLY A 407 -2.26 26.86 -10.53
C GLY A 407 -3.20 27.91 -11.13
N TYR A 408 -4.22 27.47 -11.85
CA TYR A 408 -5.17 28.35 -12.53
C TYR A 408 -6.63 28.04 -12.19
N VAL A 409 -7.47 29.05 -12.25
CA VAL A 409 -8.94 28.95 -12.14
C VAL A 409 -9.59 29.74 -13.27
N ILE A 410 -10.82 29.37 -13.63
CA ILE A 410 -11.60 30.14 -14.58
C ILE A 410 -12.38 31.24 -13.84
N THR A 411 -12.23 32.48 -14.32
CA THR A 411 -12.93 33.64 -13.77
C THR A 411 -13.77 34.35 -14.84
N ARG A 412 -14.81 35.05 -14.37
CA ARG A 412 -15.64 35.95 -15.16
C ARG A 412 -15.26 37.39 -14.79
N GLY A 413 -14.12 37.83 -15.27
CA GLY A 413 -13.56 39.16 -14.98
C GLY A 413 -12.41 39.13 -13.96
N ASN A 414 -12.62 38.62 -12.75
CA ASN A 414 -11.58 38.49 -11.71
C ASN A 414 -11.95 37.43 -10.65
N HIS A 415 -11.10 37.24 -9.63
CA HIS A 415 -11.29 36.27 -8.55
C HIS A 415 -12.54 36.47 -7.65
N VAL A 416 -13.22 37.61 -7.71
CA VAL A 416 -14.52 37.81 -7.02
C VAL A 416 -15.63 37.00 -7.72
N THR A 417 -15.51 36.74 -9.02
CA THR A 417 -16.49 36.08 -9.86
C THR A 417 -15.83 34.88 -10.55
N GLN A 418 -15.74 33.75 -9.86
CA GLN A 418 -14.95 32.58 -10.28
C GLN A 418 -15.71 31.26 -10.25
N GLU A 419 -15.13 30.23 -10.87
CA GLU A 419 -15.67 28.89 -10.87
C GLU A 419 -15.76 28.28 -9.45
N VAL A 420 -16.85 27.55 -9.20
CA VAL A 420 -17.06 26.77 -7.98
C VAL A 420 -17.51 25.35 -8.31
N ASP A 421 -17.34 24.45 -7.36
CA ASP A 421 -17.92 23.11 -7.42
C ASP A 421 -19.46 23.14 -7.29
N ALA A 422 -20.10 21.98 -7.42
CA ALA A 422 -21.56 21.85 -7.33
C ALA A 422 -22.13 22.23 -5.94
N LEU A 423 -21.28 22.27 -4.90
CA LEU A 423 -21.64 22.67 -3.55
C LEU A 423 -21.38 24.16 -3.27
N GLY A 424 -20.82 24.89 -4.24
CA GLY A 424 -20.51 26.31 -4.13
C GLY A 424 -19.14 26.64 -3.52
N ASN A 425 -18.26 25.65 -3.32
CA ASN A 425 -16.91 25.87 -2.84
C ASN A 425 -15.97 26.23 -4.00
N PHE A 426 -14.94 27.05 -3.76
CA PHE A 426 -13.93 27.32 -4.78
C PHE A 426 -13.23 26.05 -5.26
N VAL A 427 -13.08 25.94 -6.57
CA VAL A 427 -12.37 24.82 -7.20
C VAL A 427 -10.88 24.91 -6.85
N LYS A 428 -10.26 23.76 -6.60
CA LYS A 428 -8.80 23.72 -6.43
C LYS A 428 -8.11 24.16 -7.73
N PRO A 429 -7.06 24.98 -7.66
CA PRO A 429 -6.34 25.44 -8.84
C PRO A 429 -5.87 24.28 -9.72
N ARG A 430 -6.06 24.43 -11.02
CA ARG A 430 -5.68 23.46 -12.04
C ARG A 430 -4.22 23.69 -12.42
N PHE A 431 -3.42 22.62 -12.35
CA PHE A 431 -2.03 22.63 -12.80
C PHE A 431 -1.95 21.96 -14.16
N PHE A 432 -1.55 22.72 -15.17
CA PHE A 432 -1.39 22.19 -16.52
C PHE A 432 -0.08 21.41 -16.60
N GLN A 433 -0.18 20.08 -16.72
CA GLN A 433 0.98 19.29 -17.12
C GLN A 433 1.39 19.71 -18.54
N GLN A 434 2.69 19.78 -18.80
CA GLN A 434 3.24 20.00 -20.14
C GLN A 434 3.04 18.74 -21.00
N THR A 435 1.78 18.40 -21.26
CA THR A 435 1.40 17.33 -22.17
C THR A 435 1.60 17.80 -23.61
N CYS A 436 1.85 16.90 -24.55
CA CYS A 436 1.98 17.26 -25.96
C CYS A 436 0.66 17.37 -26.71
N ASN A 437 -0.46 17.42 -25.99
CA ASN A 437 -1.74 17.72 -26.60
C ASN A 437 -1.83 19.22 -26.90
N ASP A 438 -2.16 19.57 -28.13
CA ASP A 438 -2.29 20.97 -28.57
C ASP A 438 -3.62 21.58 -28.12
N THR A 439 -4.54 20.78 -27.59
CA THR A 439 -5.81 21.26 -27.04
C THR A 439 -6.08 20.68 -25.65
N ILE A 440 -6.51 21.53 -24.71
CA ILE A 440 -6.91 21.15 -23.36
C ILE A 440 -8.37 21.55 -23.18
N PHE A 441 -9.21 20.60 -22.79
CA PHE A 441 -10.63 20.84 -22.54
C PHE A 441 -10.89 21.03 -21.05
N LEU A 442 -11.60 22.10 -20.70
CA LEU A 442 -11.98 22.43 -19.32
C LEU A 442 -13.48 22.64 -19.21
N LYS A 443 -14.01 22.28 -18.04
CA LYS A 443 -15.41 22.47 -17.67
C LYS A 443 -15.53 23.43 -16.49
N VAL A 444 -16.47 24.36 -16.59
CA VAL A 444 -16.94 25.21 -15.48
C VAL A 444 -18.29 24.67 -15.01
N ILE A 445 -18.38 24.28 -13.73
CA ILE A 445 -19.59 23.65 -13.17
C ILE A 445 -20.63 24.70 -12.79
N ALA A 446 -20.23 25.73 -12.05
CA ALA A 446 -21.07 26.83 -11.62
C ALA A 446 -20.22 28.08 -11.35
N TRP A 447 -20.87 29.24 -11.32
CA TRP A 447 -20.27 30.51 -10.89
C TRP A 447 -20.60 30.77 -9.43
N ASN A 448 -19.65 31.29 -8.65
CA ASN A 448 -19.92 31.61 -7.24
C ASN A 448 -21.05 32.63 -7.09
N ASP A 449 -21.11 33.64 -7.95
CA ASP A 449 -21.98 34.82 -7.83
C ASP A 449 -23.27 34.76 -8.65
N ASN A 450 -23.44 33.70 -9.44
CA ASN A 450 -24.57 33.57 -10.35
C ASN A 450 -25.12 32.12 -10.34
N PHE A 451 -26.44 31.97 -10.23
CA PHE A 451 -27.13 30.70 -10.06
C PHE A 451 -28.23 30.49 -11.11
N SER A 452 -28.62 29.24 -11.33
CA SER A 452 -29.69 28.88 -12.26
C SER A 452 -31.05 28.84 -11.54
N ASP A 453 -32.13 29.17 -12.24
CA ASP A 453 -33.52 29.02 -11.75
C ASP A 453 -33.87 27.58 -11.34
N LYS A 454 -33.08 26.60 -11.78
CA LYS A 454 -33.21 25.18 -11.42
C LYS A 454 -32.65 24.86 -10.03
N GLU A 455 -31.90 25.77 -9.40
CA GLU A 455 -31.28 25.54 -8.10
C GLU A 455 -32.27 25.70 -6.93
N PRO A 456 -32.16 24.87 -5.88
CA PRO A 456 -33.04 24.98 -4.73
C PRO A 456 -32.77 26.28 -3.96
N LEU A 457 -33.81 27.11 -3.84
CA LEU A 457 -33.78 28.34 -3.06
C LEU A 457 -34.19 28.10 -1.60
N ILE A 458 -33.49 28.78 -0.70
CA ILE A 458 -33.69 28.78 0.75
C ILE A 458 -34.01 30.19 1.20
N THR A 459 -35.10 30.36 1.94
CA THR A 459 -35.47 31.63 2.56
C THR A 459 -34.87 31.70 3.96
N LEU A 460 -34.02 32.68 4.22
CA LEU A 460 -33.49 32.96 5.56
C LEU A 460 -34.39 33.97 6.25
N ASN A 461 -34.87 33.60 7.44
CA ASN A 461 -35.70 34.46 8.29
C ASN A 461 -34.92 34.81 9.55
N ILE A 462 -34.58 36.08 9.76
CA ILE A 462 -33.97 36.50 11.02
C ILE A 462 -35.09 36.66 12.05
N VAL A 463 -35.19 35.69 12.94
CA VAL A 463 -36.28 35.58 13.92
C VAL A 463 -35.96 36.28 15.25
N SER A 464 -34.67 36.53 15.53
CA SER A 464 -34.24 37.32 16.70
C SER A 464 -32.89 37.97 16.46
N TYR A 465 -32.72 39.19 16.97
CA TYR A 465 -31.47 39.95 16.98
C TYR A 465 -31.39 40.80 18.26
N PRO A 466 -30.20 41.31 18.66
CA PRO A 466 -30.05 42.03 19.93
C PRO A 466 -30.86 43.34 19.98
N ASP A 467 -31.42 43.70 21.13
CA ASP A 467 -32.27 44.89 21.31
C ASP A 467 -31.57 46.22 21.00
N TYR A 468 -30.24 46.25 21.09
CA TYR A 468 -29.41 47.41 20.73
C TYR A 468 -29.07 47.48 19.23
N THR A 469 -29.67 46.62 18.39
CA THR A 469 -29.55 46.73 16.93
C THR A 469 -30.22 48.02 16.46
N PRO A 470 -29.51 48.94 15.78
CA PRO A 470 -30.10 50.19 15.34
C PRO A 470 -31.31 49.97 14.41
N VAL A 471 -32.37 50.73 14.64
CA VAL A 471 -33.69 50.51 14.00
C VAL A 471 -33.65 50.63 12.48
N ASN A 472 -32.75 51.48 11.97
CA ASN A 472 -32.62 51.82 10.55
C ASN A 472 -31.52 51.04 9.83
N ASP A 473 -30.87 50.09 10.50
CA ASP A 473 -29.80 49.34 9.86
C ASP A 473 -30.34 48.33 8.84
N VAL A 474 -29.65 48.31 7.71
CA VAL A 474 -29.82 47.30 6.66
C VAL A 474 -28.94 46.11 7.03
N LEU A 475 -29.53 44.91 6.99
CA LEU A 475 -28.79 43.67 7.19
C LEU A 475 -28.38 43.12 5.83
N TYR A 476 -27.16 42.59 5.78
CA TYR A 476 -26.56 42.06 4.57
C TYR A 476 -26.16 40.60 4.81
N LEU A 477 -26.31 39.78 3.77
CA LEU A 477 -25.75 38.44 3.72
C LEU A 477 -24.39 38.51 3.01
N SER A 478 -23.34 37.97 3.64
CA SER A 478 -21.99 37.95 3.08
C SER A 478 -21.45 36.52 3.05
N GLY A 479 -20.80 36.15 1.96
CA GLY A 479 -20.25 34.81 1.77
C GLY A 479 -19.38 34.73 0.52
N LEU A 480 -18.99 33.52 0.14
CA LEU A 480 -18.14 33.32 -1.04
C LEU A 480 -18.79 33.82 -2.35
N PHE A 481 -20.11 33.78 -2.44
CA PHE A 481 -20.89 34.22 -3.60
C PHE A 481 -20.82 35.73 -3.89
N ASN A 482 -20.43 36.56 -2.91
CA ASN A 482 -20.23 37.99 -3.10
C ASN A 482 -18.82 38.45 -2.72
N GLY A 483 -17.86 37.52 -2.73
CA GLY A 483 -16.47 37.79 -2.38
C GLY A 483 -16.27 38.28 -0.94
N TRP A 484 -17.14 37.87 -0.01
CA TRP A 484 -17.12 38.33 1.38
C TRP A 484 -17.26 39.86 1.51
N ASN A 485 -18.03 40.49 0.62
CA ASN A 485 -18.38 41.90 0.75
C ASN A 485 -19.49 42.05 1.83
N PRO A 486 -19.23 42.75 2.96
CA PRO A 486 -20.20 42.86 4.06
C PRO A 486 -21.28 43.93 3.83
N GLY A 487 -21.25 44.66 2.72
CA GLY A 487 -22.18 45.75 2.42
C GLY A 487 -22.74 45.69 0.99
N ASP A 488 -22.76 44.51 0.36
CA ASP A 488 -23.25 44.35 -1.00
C ASP A 488 -24.77 44.53 -1.07
N ALA A 489 -25.22 45.58 -1.76
CA ALA A 489 -26.63 45.95 -1.89
C ALA A 489 -27.49 44.83 -2.52
N ASN A 490 -26.90 43.95 -3.34
CA ASN A 490 -27.60 42.83 -3.96
C ASN A 490 -27.98 41.72 -2.96
N PHE A 491 -27.37 41.73 -1.78
CA PHE A 491 -27.55 40.73 -0.73
C PHE A 491 -28.18 41.33 0.53
N THR A 492 -29.05 42.30 0.35
CA THR A 492 -29.76 42.96 1.44
C THR A 492 -31.00 42.16 1.86
N PHE A 493 -31.19 42.03 3.17
CA PHE A 493 -32.43 41.49 3.69
C PHE A 493 -33.55 42.52 3.57
N THR A 494 -34.74 42.06 3.17
CA THR A 494 -35.96 42.87 3.20
C THR A 494 -36.60 42.77 4.58
N LYS A 495 -36.93 43.91 5.19
CA LYS A 495 -37.62 43.96 6.49
C LYS A 495 -39.12 44.09 6.29
N ASP A 496 -39.90 43.16 6.83
CA ASP A 496 -41.35 43.23 6.76
C ASP A 496 -41.95 44.18 7.83
N LYS A 497 -43.27 44.42 7.77
CA LYS A 497 -43.98 45.28 8.75
C LYS A 497 -43.94 44.76 10.18
N ARG A 498 -43.57 43.49 10.40
CA ARG A 498 -43.44 42.84 11.71
C ARG A 498 -42.00 42.90 12.23
N GLY A 499 -41.08 43.48 11.45
CA GLY A 499 -39.66 43.62 11.80
C GLY A 499 -38.81 42.38 11.47
N THR A 500 -39.37 41.38 10.77
CA THR A 500 -38.64 40.18 10.36
C THR A 500 -37.84 40.49 9.10
N TYR A 501 -36.55 40.17 9.11
CA TYR A 501 -35.67 40.32 7.95
C TYR A 501 -35.64 39.02 7.15
N THR A 502 -35.88 39.11 5.84
CA THR A 502 -35.93 37.96 4.93
C THR A 502 -35.07 38.14 3.69
N ILE A 503 -34.35 37.10 3.28
CA ILE A 503 -33.67 37.01 1.97
C ILE A 503 -33.80 35.58 1.43
N GLN A 504 -33.91 35.44 0.12
CA GLN A 504 -33.95 34.13 -0.55
C GLN A 504 -32.68 33.93 -1.39
N VAL A 505 -31.99 32.83 -1.16
CA VAL A 505 -30.72 32.52 -1.85
C VAL A 505 -30.60 31.02 -2.16
N PRO A 506 -29.79 30.61 -3.15
CA PRO A 506 -29.50 29.20 -3.43
C PRO A 506 -28.89 28.47 -2.24
N LEU A 507 -29.26 27.20 -2.06
CA LEU A 507 -28.71 26.35 -1.00
C LEU A 507 -27.18 26.30 -1.00
N ARG A 508 -26.56 26.21 -2.19
CA ARG A 508 -25.09 26.09 -2.31
C ARG A 508 -24.33 27.31 -1.76
N TRP A 509 -24.94 28.49 -1.81
CA TRP A 509 -24.34 29.70 -1.22
C TRP A 509 -24.27 29.63 0.29
N LEU A 510 -25.23 28.96 0.92
CA LEU A 510 -25.22 28.72 2.36
C LEU A 510 -24.33 27.54 2.73
N ALA A 511 -24.25 26.53 1.86
CA ALA A 511 -23.40 25.36 2.05
C ALA A 511 -21.91 25.73 2.02
N SER A 512 -21.52 26.74 1.25
CA SER A 512 -20.14 27.22 1.13
C SER A 512 -19.72 28.22 2.21
N GLY A 513 -20.67 28.61 3.08
CA GLY A 513 -20.41 29.44 4.25
C GLY A 513 -20.85 30.88 4.10
N PHE A 514 -21.48 31.43 5.15
CA PHE A 514 -22.01 32.80 5.16
C PHE A 514 -21.93 33.46 6.53
N LYS A 515 -22.10 34.78 6.54
CA LYS A 515 -22.25 35.64 7.72
C LYS A 515 -23.30 36.72 7.48
N ILE A 516 -23.83 37.27 8.57
CA ILE A 516 -24.72 38.42 8.54
C ILE A 516 -24.01 39.64 9.11
N THR A 517 -24.16 40.78 8.45
CA THR A 517 -23.48 42.04 8.79
C THR A 517 -24.44 43.23 8.69
N ARG A 518 -24.03 44.37 9.26
CA ARG A 518 -24.71 45.67 9.07
C ARG A 518 -23.87 46.61 8.21
N GLY A 519 -23.41 46.13 7.05
CA GLY A 519 -22.66 46.93 6.08
C GLY A 519 -21.13 46.94 6.26
N SER A 520 -20.60 46.41 7.36
CA SER A 520 -19.15 46.35 7.64
C SER A 520 -18.80 45.10 8.44
N TRP A 521 -17.55 44.65 8.35
CA TRP A 521 -17.03 43.60 9.22
C TRP A 521 -17.01 44.03 10.70
N ARG A 522 -16.82 45.33 10.98
CA ARG A 522 -16.94 45.86 12.36
C ARG A 522 -18.35 45.71 12.94
N THR A 523 -19.36 45.60 12.08
CA THR A 523 -20.76 45.42 12.45
C THR A 523 -21.26 44.02 12.08
N GLY A 524 -20.34 43.06 11.98
CA GLY A 524 -20.64 41.65 11.71
C GLY A 524 -21.26 40.95 12.91
N GLU A 525 -21.97 39.85 12.65
CA GLU A 525 -22.52 39.02 13.72
C GLU A 525 -21.42 38.44 14.62
N SER A 526 -21.72 38.39 15.92
CA SER A 526 -20.81 37.95 16.96
C SER A 526 -21.51 37.08 18.00
N LYS A 527 -20.75 36.55 18.95
CA LYS A 527 -21.29 35.92 20.16
C LYS A 527 -21.93 36.98 21.06
N VAL A 528 -22.72 36.57 22.07
CA VAL A 528 -23.42 37.48 22.99
C VAL A 528 -22.51 38.53 23.65
N ASN A 529 -21.22 38.22 23.81
CA ASN A 529 -20.21 39.06 24.43
C ASN A 529 -19.40 39.93 23.44
N GLY A 530 -19.79 40.01 22.16
CA GLY A 530 -19.07 40.77 21.13
C GLY A 530 -17.93 40.00 20.45
N ASN A 531 -17.55 38.84 20.96
CA ASN A 531 -16.45 38.06 20.39
C ASN A 531 -16.82 37.43 19.04
N PHE A 532 -15.81 37.25 18.18
CA PHE A 532 -15.91 36.59 16.88
C PHE A 532 -16.81 35.35 16.89
N ALA A 533 -17.77 35.33 15.97
CA ALA A 533 -18.54 34.15 15.61
C ALA A 533 -17.95 33.51 14.34
N PRO A 534 -17.82 32.17 14.27
CA PRO A 534 -17.42 31.50 13.04
C PRO A 534 -18.49 31.64 11.95
N ASN A 535 -18.11 31.39 10.69
CA ASN A 535 -19.05 31.37 9.57
C ASN A 535 -20.15 30.32 9.79
N ARG A 536 -21.36 30.64 9.35
CA ARG A 536 -22.51 29.73 9.33
C ARG A 536 -22.45 28.87 8.08
N TYR A 537 -22.97 27.65 8.17
CA TYR A 537 -23.10 26.73 7.05
C TYR A 537 -24.49 26.08 7.09
N TYR A 538 -25.09 25.85 5.92
CA TYR A 538 -26.37 25.15 5.82
C TYR A 538 -26.40 24.19 4.63
N THR A 539 -26.64 22.92 4.92
CA THR A 539 -26.76 21.82 3.93
C THR A 539 -28.08 21.05 4.10
N GLY A 540 -29.03 21.62 4.84
CA GLY A 540 -30.32 20.99 5.13
C GLY A 540 -31.29 20.99 3.94
N GLN A 541 -32.43 20.34 4.15
CA GLN A 541 -33.49 20.16 3.13
C GLN A 541 -34.68 21.12 3.31
N ALA A 542 -34.71 21.92 4.39
CA ALA A 542 -35.82 22.82 4.66
C ALA A 542 -35.72 24.06 3.76
N LYS A 543 -36.85 24.46 3.16
CA LYS A 543 -36.92 25.66 2.31
C LYS A 543 -36.81 26.97 3.09
N GLU A 544 -36.95 26.91 4.41
CA GLU A 544 -36.85 28.05 5.31
C GLU A 544 -35.85 27.77 6.42
N LEU A 545 -35.01 28.77 6.71
CA LEU A 545 -33.98 28.72 7.74
C LEU A 545 -34.16 29.89 8.71
N ALA A 546 -34.52 29.58 9.96
CA ALA A 546 -34.57 30.56 11.04
C ALA A 546 -33.15 30.89 11.54
N ILE A 547 -32.83 32.18 11.58
CA ILE A 547 -31.54 32.71 12.04
C ILE A 547 -31.76 33.52 13.32
N GLU A 548 -30.98 33.18 14.34
CA GLU A 548 -30.84 33.98 15.55
C GLU A 548 -29.46 34.65 15.57
N ILE A 549 -29.45 35.98 15.62
CA ILE A 549 -28.23 36.78 15.78
C ILE A 549 -28.03 37.04 17.26
N LYS A 550 -26.89 36.59 17.79
CA LYS A 550 -26.60 36.63 19.24
C LYS A 550 -25.94 37.94 19.69
N GLY A 551 -25.22 38.61 18.80
CA GLY A 551 -24.46 39.83 19.07
C GLY A 551 -23.96 40.48 17.78
N TRP A 552 -23.39 41.68 17.92
CA TRP A 552 -22.65 42.39 16.88
C TRP A 552 -21.21 42.66 17.36
N GLU A 553 -20.23 42.75 16.47
CA GLU A 553 -18.81 42.95 16.82
C GLU A 553 -18.49 44.36 17.36
N ASP A 554 -19.34 45.35 17.12
CA ASP A 554 -19.23 46.73 17.61
C ASP A 554 -19.95 46.95 18.96
N LYS A 555 -20.24 45.87 19.67
CA LYS A 555 -20.84 45.91 21.02
C LYS A 555 -19.86 46.43 22.07
#